data_AF-A0AAV7V4Q1-F1
#
_entry.id   AF-A0AAV7V4Q1-F1
#
_cell.length_a   1.000
_cell.length_b   1.000
_cell.length_c   1.000
_cell.angle_alpha   90.00
_cell.angle_beta   90.00
_cell.angle_gamma   90.00
#
_symmetry.space_group_name_H-M   'P 1'
#
loop_
_entity.id
_entity.type
_entity.pdbx_description
1 polymer ?
#
loop_
_entity_poly.entity_id
_entity_poly.type
_entity_poly.pdbx_seq_one_letter_code
_entity_poly.pdbx_strand_id
1 'polypeptide(L)'
;MVDQRVRTYLQTIPLLSLTPEARTSLETLINRLELLEAMTALKPAKSPGPDGLLAEFYHQFSETVVDRLLEVYNEVLEREDLPGSMNYGLWWSPGLVSLLLYRGDPGKPRRHEQDNW
;
A
#
# COMPACT_ATOMS: atom_id res chain seq x y z
N MET A 1 16.28 -3.80 21.39
CA MET A 1 17.57 -3.98 20.69
C MET A 1 17.32 -4.78 19.43
N VAL A 2 17.48 -4.20 18.24
CA VAL A 2 17.38 -4.97 16.97
C VAL A 2 18.57 -5.93 16.93
N ASP A 3 18.29 -7.22 16.81
CA ASP A 3 19.28 -8.30 16.82
C ASP A 3 20.38 -8.05 15.78
N GLN A 4 21.64 -8.09 16.23
CA GLN A 4 22.83 -7.86 15.39
C GLN A 4 22.85 -8.80 14.18
N ARG A 5 22.28 -10.01 14.32
CA ARG A 5 22.16 -11.00 13.25
C ARG A 5 21.31 -10.50 12.08
N VAL A 6 20.23 -9.77 12.38
CA VAL A 6 19.34 -9.20 11.36
C VAL A 6 20.08 -8.13 10.56
N ARG A 7 20.87 -7.28 11.23
CA ARG A 7 21.65 -6.23 10.56
C ARG A 7 22.70 -6.80 9.61
N THR A 8 23.44 -7.80 10.06
CA THR A 8 24.46 -8.47 9.24
C THR A 8 23.81 -9.15 8.02
N TYR A 9 22.66 -9.79 8.21
CA TYR A 9 21.93 -10.42 7.10
C TYR A 9 21.44 -9.39 6.08
N LEU A 10 20.86 -8.28 6.51
CA LEU A 10 20.38 -7.24 5.59
C LEU A 10 21.50 -6.61 4.75
N GLN A 11 22.74 -6.56 5.28
CA GLN A 11 23.91 -6.10 4.53
C GLN A 11 24.38 -7.08 3.45
N THR A 12 24.03 -8.37 3.57
CA THR A 12 24.35 -9.37 2.53
C THR A 12 23.38 -9.36 1.36
N ILE A 13 22.24 -8.68 1.49
CA ILE A 13 21.24 -8.59 0.42
C ILE A 13 21.57 -7.37 -0.43
N PRO A 14 21.68 -7.50 -1.77
CA PRO A 14 21.77 -6.36 -2.65
C PRO A 14 20.43 -5.62 -2.64
N LEU A 15 20.32 -4.59 -1.81
CA LEU A 15 19.15 -3.72 -1.76
C LEU A 15 19.18 -2.79 -2.97
N LEU A 16 18.18 -2.93 -3.83
CA LEU A 16 17.94 -1.99 -4.93
C LEU A 16 17.64 -0.61 -4.32
N SER A 17 18.53 0.34 -4.57
CA SER A 17 18.29 1.74 -4.23
C SER A 17 17.53 2.38 -5.37
N LEU A 18 16.33 2.90 -5.06
CA LEU A 18 15.54 3.64 -6.04
C LEU A 18 16.27 4.94 -6.42
N THR A 19 16.22 5.29 -7.70
CA THR A 19 16.69 6.62 -8.12
C THR A 19 15.69 7.68 -7.63
N PRO A 20 16.11 8.94 -7.45
CA PRO A 20 15.21 10.03 -7.04
C PRO A 20 14.00 10.18 -7.97
N GLU A 21 14.17 9.93 -9.26
CA GLU A 21 13.11 10.00 -10.27
C GLU A 21 12.10 8.87 -10.07
N ALA A 22 12.58 7.63 -9.88
CA ALA A 22 11.72 6.48 -9.63
C ALA A 22 10.94 6.62 -8.32
N ARG A 23 11.56 7.24 -7.31
CA ARG A 23 10.87 7.58 -6.06
C ARG A 23 9.76 8.60 -6.31
N THR A 24 10.05 9.65 -7.06
CA THR A 24 9.05 10.69 -7.35
C THR A 24 7.87 10.12 -8.12
N SER A 25 8.11 9.25 -9.11
CA SER A 25 7.02 8.62 -9.88
C SER A 25 6.14 7.67 -9.05
N LEU A 26 6.67 7.10 -7.95
CA LEU A 26 5.88 6.30 -7.02
C LEU A 26 5.03 7.14 -6.07
N GLU A 27 5.37 8.42 -5.91
CA GLU A 27 4.68 9.38 -5.03
C GLU A 27 3.67 10.26 -5.81
N THR A 28 3.52 10.07 -7.14
CA THR A 28 2.54 10.78 -7.96
C THR A 28 1.17 10.09 -7.99
N LEU A 29 0.15 10.82 -8.43
CA LEU A 29 -1.20 10.30 -8.65
C LEU A 29 -1.19 9.15 -9.67
N ILE A 30 -2.09 8.20 -9.44
CA ILE A 30 -2.27 7.03 -10.31
C ILE A 30 -2.97 7.48 -11.59
N ASN A 31 -2.51 6.96 -12.72
CA ASN A 31 -3.14 7.14 -14.02
C ASN A 31 -4.18 6.04 -14.30
N ARG A 32 -5.23 6.37 -15.04
CA ARG A 32 -6.25 5.43 -15.54
C ARG A 32 -5.63 4.24 -16.26
N LEU A 33 -4.61 4.47 -17.09
CA LEU A 33 -3.96 3.40 -17.86
C LEU A 33 -3.23 2.41 -16.94
N GLU A 34 -2.48 2.93 -15.96
CA GLU A 34 -1.80 2.10 -14.94
C GLU A 34 -2.80 1.26 -14.15
N LEU A 35 -3.95 1.85 -13.80
CA LEU A 35 -5.00 1.15 -13.09
C LEU A 35 -5.63 0.04 -13.93
N LEU A 36 -5.90 0.28 -15.22
CA LEU A 36 -6.42 -0.75 -16.12
C LEU A 36 -5.42 -1.90 -16.34
N GLU A 37 -4.14 -1.58 -16.50
CA GLU A 37 -3.08 -2.58 -16.58
C GLU A 37 -3.01 -3.41 -15.30
N ALA A 38 -3.11 -2.77 -14.13
CA ALA A 38 -3.13 -3.45 -12.85
C ALA A 38 -4.37 -4.37 -12.69
N MET A 39 -5.55 -3.90 -13.11
CA MET A 39 -6.78 -4.69 -13.10
C MET A 39 -6.66 -5.92 -13.99
N THR A 40 -6.16 -5.77 -15.21
CA THR A 40 -5.96 -6.89 -16.15
C THR A 40 -4.86 -7.86 -15.73
N ALA A 41 -3.88 -7.41 -14.95
CA ALA A 41 -2.83 -8.26 -14.38
C ALA A 41 -3.28 -9.07 -13.14
N LEU A 42 -4.49 -8.85 -12.61
CA LEU A 42 -5.01 -9.60 -11.47
C LEU A 42 -5.11 -11.09 -11.79
N LYS A 43 -4.45 -11.91 -10.96
CA LYS A 43 -4.49 -13.36 -11.11
C LYS A 43 -5.87 -13.91 -10.74
N PRO A 44 -6.52 -14.68 -11.63
CA PRO A 44 -7.82 -15.30 -11.36
C PRO A 44 -7.72 -16.39 -10.30
N ALA A 45 -8.87 -16.85 -9.82
CA ALA A 45 -9.00 -17.92 -8.82
C ALA A 45 -8.29 -17.66 -7.46
N LYS A 46 -8.01 -16.40 -7.13
CA LYS A 46 -7.61 -16.00 -5.78
C LYS A 46 -8.84 -15.78 -4.91
N SER A 47 -8.69 -16.01 -3.60
CA SER A 47 -9.72 -15.67 -2.63
C SER A 47 -10.04 -14.16 -2.71
N PRO A 48 -11.33 -13.79 -2.69
CA PRO A 48 -11.74 -12.39 -2.72
C PRO A 48 -11.28 -11.67 -1.46
N GLY A 49 -11.11 -10.35 -1.57
CA GLY A 49 -10.80 -9.50 -0.42
C GLY A 49 -12.01 -9.36 0.52
N PRO A 50 -11.90 -8.47 1.52
CA PRO A 50 -13.02 -8.10 2.38
C PRO A 50 -14.24 -7.55 1.63
N ASP A 51 -14.02 -7.07 0.40
CA ASP A 51 -15.03 -6.60 -0.55
C ASP A 51 -15.83 -7.74 -1.20
N GLY A 52 -15.36 -8.98 -1.14
CA GLY A 52 -16.03 -10.15 -1.71
C GLY A 52 -15.96 -10.23 -3.24
N LEU A 53 -15.27 -9.31 -3.91
CA LEU A 53 -15.16 -9.26 -5.37
C LEU A 53 -13.96 -10.07 -5.85
N LEU A 54 -14.18 -10.85 -6.91
CA LEU A 54 -13.14 -11.69 -7.53
C LEU A 54 -12.40 -10.91 -8.63
N ALA A 55 -11.22 -11.39 -9.03
CA ALA A 55 -10.45 -10.79 -10.13
C ALA A 55 -11.27 -10.74 -11.44
N GLU A 56 -12.10 -11.75 -11.69
CA GLU A 56 -12.98 -11.87 -12.86
C GLU A 56 -13.98 -10.71 -12.94
N PHE A 57 -14.45 -10.21 -11.79
CA PHE A 57 -15.31 -9.02 -11.75
C PHE A 57 -14.54 -7.80 -12.29
N TYR A 58 -13.32 -7.58 -11.80
CA TYR A 58 -12.49 -6.46 -12.23
C TYR A 58 -12.07 -6.58 -13.71
N HIS A 59 -11.86 -7.80 -14.21
CA HIS A 59 -11.60 -8.03 -15.64
C HIS A 59 -12.80 -7.69 -16.52
N GLN A 60 -14.01 -8.07 -16.08
CA GLN A 60 -15.23 -7.88 -16.87
C GLN A 60 -15.76 -6.45 -16.82
N PHE A 61 -15.62 -5.77 -15.69
CA PHE A 61 -16.19 -4.44 -15.45
C PHE A 61 -15.13 -3.33 -15.34
N SER A 62 -13.90 -3.59 -15.79
CA SER A 62 -12.77 -2.66 -15.72
C SER A 62 -13.14 -1.26 -16.19
N GLU A 63 -13.68 -1.13 -17.40
CA GLU A 63 -14.06 0.17 -17.99
C GLU A 63 -15.16 0.90 -17.22
N THR A 64 -16.03 0.18 -16.50
CA THR A 64 -17.13 0.79 -15.73
C THR A 64 -16.67 1.23 -14.35
N VAL A 65 -15.72 0.52 -13.75
CA VAL A 65 -15.32 0.69 -12.35
C VAL A 65 -14.05 1.53 -12.22
N VAL A 66 -13.23 1.60 -13.27
CA VAL A 66 -11.92 2.28 -13.27
C VAL A 66 -12.02 3.74 -12.83
N ASP A 67 -12.96 4.52 -13.37
CA ASP A 67 -13.01 5.96 -13.08
C ASP A 67 -13.33 6.19 -11.59
N ARG A 68 -14.24 5.39 -11.02
CA ARG A 68 -14.59 5.49 -9.60
C ARG A 68 -13.46 5.02 -8.68
N LEU A 69 -12.77 3.95 -9.05
CA LEU A 69 -11.60 3.48 -8.28
C LEU A 69 -10.44 4.48 -8.35
N LEU A 70 -10.24 5.11 -9.50
CA LEU A 70 -9.20 6.12 -9.70
C LEU A 70 -9.42 7.32 -8.79
N GLU A 71 -10.67 7.81 -8.69
CA GLU A 71 -11.04 8.87 -7.74
C GLU A 71 -10.70 8.48 -6.31
N VAL A 72 -11.11 7.29 -5.87
CA VAL A 72 -10.86 6.82 -4.50
C VAL A 72 -9.37 6.69 -4.24
N TYR A 73 -8.59 6.07 -5.12
CA TYR A 73 -7.16 5.88 -4.89
C TYR A 73 -6.39 7.19 -4.87
N ASN A 74 -6.71 8.12 -5.77
CA ASN A 74 -6.08 9.43 -5.77
C ASN A 74 -6.48 10.27 -4.54
N GLU A 75 -7.73 10.18 -4.08
CA GLU A 75 -8.17 10.79 -2.83
C GLU A 75 -7.39 10.23 -1.62
N VAL A 76 -7.12 8.92 -1.60
CA VAL A 76 -6.30 8.28 -0.55
C VAL A 76 -4.86 8.77 -0.60
N LEU A 77 -4.26 8.87 -1.79
CA LEU A 77 -2.89 9.36 -1.96
C LEU A 77 -2.74 10.82 -1.54
N GLU A 78 -3.74 11.65 -1.81
CA GLU A 78 -3.72 13.07 -1.43
C GLU A 78 -3.98 13.27 0.07
N ARG A 79 -4.88 12.48 0.67
CA ARG A 79 -5.28 12.64 2.08
C ARG A 79 -4.47 11.81 3.06
N GLU A 80 -3.65 10.88 2.55
CA GLU A 80 -2.92 9.88 3.33
C GLU A 80 -3.86 9.05 4.26
N ASP A 81 -5.13 8.88 3.87
CA ASP A 81 -6.17 8.20 4.65
C ASP A 81 -7.02 7.27 3.78
N LEU A 82 -7.33 6.08 4.29
CA LEU A 82 -8.06 5.04 3.56
C LEU A 82 -9.57 5.12 3.80
N PRO A 83 -10.41 4.75 2.81
CA PRO A 83 -11.84 4.65 3.02
C PRO A 83 -12.14 3.63 4.13
N GLY A 84 -13.18 3.88 4.93
CA GLY A 84 -13.56 2.98 6.03
C GLY A 84 -13.80 1.53 5.58
N SER A 85 -14.24 1.34 4.33
CA SER A 85 -14.43 0.02 3.69
C SER A 85 -13.14 -0.64 3.18
N MET A 86 -11.99 0.00 3.32
CA MET A 86 -10.67 -0.59 3.08
C MET A 86 -9.85 -0.61 4.36
N ASN A 87 -10.32 0.09 5.40
CA ASN A 87 -9.74 0.16 6.73
C ASN A 87 -10.23 -1.02 7.62
N TYR A 88 -10.24 -2.24 7.08
CA TYR A 88 -10.61 -3.45 7.83
C TYR A 88 -9.46 -4.09 8.61
N GLY A 89 -8.34 -3.38 8.75
CA GLY A 89 -7.21 -3.79 9.58
C GLY A 89 -7.23 -3.04 10.90
N LEU A 90 -7.87 -3.62 11.92
CA LEU A 90 -7.70 -3.35 13.36
C LEU A 90 -7.17 -1.95 13.70
N TRP A 91 -8.04 -1.11 14.25
CA TRP A 91 -7.86 0.28 14.75
C TRP A 91 -6.63 0.55 15.66
N TRP A 92 -5.73 -0.41 15.87
CA TRP A 92 -4.54 -0.31 16.73
C TRP A 92 -3.22 -0.86 16.13
N SER A 93 -3.23 -1.42 14.90
CA SER A 93 -2.02 -1.96 14.28
C SER A 93 -1.67 -1.26 12.97
N PRO A 94 -0.72 -0.30 12.97
CA PRO A 94 -0.30 0.44 11.78
C PRO A 94 0.59 -0.40 10.84
N GLY A 95 0.47 -1.74 10.86
CA GLY A 95 1.45 -2.64 10.25
C GLY A 95 1.30 -2.86 8.74
N LEU A 96 0.07 -2.74 8.19
CA LEU A 96 -0.17 -3.08 6.78
C LEU A 96 -0.28 -1.85 5.87
N VAL A 97 -0.84 -0.74 6.36
CA VAL A 97 -0.82 0.55 5.65
C VAL A 97 0.61 1.11 5.62
N SER A 98 1.44 0.76 6.61
CA SER A 98 2.83 1.23 6.68
C SER A 98 3.77 0.66 5.62
N LEU A 99 3.46 -0.48 4.97
CA LEU A 99 4.39 -1.00 3.96
C LEU A 99 4.19 -0.37 2.59
N LEU A 100 2.97 0.09 2.29
CA LEU A 100 2.60 0.66 1.00
C LEU A 100 2.58 2.19 0.99
N LEU A 101 2.31 2.85 2.13
CA LEU A 101 2.09 4.32 2.18
C LEU A 101 2.79 5.02 3.36
N TYR A 102 3.75 4.39 4.05
CA TYR A 102 4.46 5.08 5.13
C TYR A 102 5.43 6.13 4.59
N ARG A 103 4.98 7.38 4.62
CA ARG A 103 5.89 8.53 4.62
C ARG A 103 6.56 8.59 5.98
N GLY A 104 7.90 8.55 5.99
CA GLY A 104 8.68 8.68 7.22
C GLY A 104 8.42 10.03 7.87
N ASP A 105 7.55 10.06 8.86
CA ASP A 105 7.31 11.23 9.71
C ASP A 105 8.35 11.24 10.84
N PRO A 106 9.28 12.22 10.89
CA PRO A 106 10.30 12.30 11.94
C PRO A 106 9.71 12.65 13.32
N GLY A 107 8.42 12.98 13.41
CA GLY A 107 7.79 13.51 14.63
C GLY A 107 7.03 12.51 15.51
N LYS A 108 6.83 11.24 15.11
CA LYS A 108 6.06 10.29 15.94
C LYS A 108 6.95 9.47 16.89
N PRO A 109 6.68 9.48 18.21
CA PRO A 109 7.45 8.67 19.17
C PRO A 109 7.23 7.19 18.91
N ARG A 110 8.30 6.41 19.02
CA ARG A 110 8.27 4.96 18.76
C ARG A 110 7.44 4.29 19.86
N ARG A 111 6.61 3.31 19.50
CA ARG A 111 5.67 2.61 20.40
C ARG A 111 6.28 2.12 21.74
N HIS A 112 7.59 1.87 21.79
CA HIS A 112 8.29 1.52 23.02
C HIS A 112 8.35 2.61 24.10
N GLU A 113 7.96 3.85 23.79
CA GLU A 113 7.98 4.99 24.73
C GLU A 113 6.65 5.21 25.46
N GLN A 114 5.60 4.44 25.15
CA GLN A 114 4.26 4.63 25.72
C GLN A 114 3.80 3.50 26.65
N ASP A 115 4.56 2.40 26.76
CA ASP A 115 4.25 1.30 27.67
C ASP A 115 5.03 1.47 28.98
N ASN A 116 4.58 2.41 29.83
CA ASN A 116 4.92 2.40 31.26
C ASN A 116 3.85 1.58 31.99
N TRP A 117 4.23 0.41 32.49
CA TRP A 117 3.52 -0.31 33.56
C TRP A 117 4.11 0.09 34.92
#